data_AF-A0A821NL78-F1
#
_entry.id   AF-A0A821NL78-F1
#
_cell.length_a   1.000
_cell.length_b   1.000
_cell.length_c   1.000
_cell.angle_alpha   90.00
_cell.angle_beta   90.00
_cell.angle_gamma   90.00
#
_symmetry.space_group_name_H-M   'P 1'
#
loop_
_entity.id
_entity.type
_entity.pdbx_description
1 polymer ?
#
loop_
_entity_poly.entity_id
_entity_poly.type
_entity_poly.pdbx_seq_one_letter_code
_entity_poly.pdbx_strand_id
1 'polypeptide(L)'
;MIRHIDSNGTAAVFKIDYGDVQYTPTQFLQPLHKNFTVQPGLAFHCSLANLIKPLDGWPLDAIEEFCSRLSTTFLYAKFMNYNEVRDMLEVEITEKTSKTSLNTDFQHHQIQRLILPTNDKFLYK
;
A
#
# COMPACT_ATOMS: atom_id res chain seq x y z
N MET A 1 16.01 7.58 -0.31
CA MET A 1 17.03 6.54 -0.46
C MET A 1 17.15 6.15 -1.92
N ILE A 2 18.35 6.14 -2.50
CA ILE A 2 18.57 5.72 -3.89
C ILE A 2 18.49 4.19 -3.96
N ARG A 3 17.68 3.64 -4.86
CA ARG A 3 17.58 2.19 -5.11
C ARG A 3 18.50 1.73 -6.24
N HIS A 4 18.45 2.44 -7.37
CA HIS A 4 19.33 2.24 -8.52
C HIS A 4 19.46 3.55 -9.31
N ILE A 5 20.45 3.59 -10.20
CA ILE A 5 20.66 4.69 -11.15
C ILE A 5 20.72 4.08 -12.54
N ASP A 6 19.89 4.60 -13.44
CA ASP A 6 19.81 4.19 -14.83
C ASP A 6 20.98 4.76 -15.64
N SER A 7 21.27 4.14 -16.79
CA SER A 7 22.36 4.58 -17.68
C SER A 7 22.17 5.99 -18.24
N ASN A 8 20.94 6.52 -18.24
CA ASN A 8 20.63 7.88 -18.66
C ASN A 8 20.81 8.93 -17.54
N GLY A 9 21.31 8.53 -16.36
CA GLY A 9 21.52 9.42 -15.22
C GLY A 9 20.27 9.73 -14.40
N THR A 10 19.17 8.99 -14.60
CA THR A 10 17.97 9.04 -13.74
C THR A 10 18.13 8.07 -12.58
N ALA A 11 17.78 8.51 -11.37
CA ALA A 11 17.80 7.68 -10.19
C ALA A 11 16.38 7.31 -9.76
N ALA A 12 16.18 6.04 -9.39
CA ALA A 12 14.99 5.61 -8.67
C ALA A 12 15.18 5.89 -7.18
N VAL A 13 14.44 6.87 -6.65
CA VAL A 13 14.52 7.35 -5.28
C VAL A 13 13.29 6.90 -4.49
N PHE A 14 13.50 6.07 -3.47
CA PHE A 14 12.49 5.73 -2.49
C PHE A 14 12.37 6.86 -1.45
N LYS A 15 11.19 7.48 -1.36
CA LYS A 15 10.90 8.51 -0.35
C LYS A 15 10.58 7.83 0.98
N ILE A 16 11.57 7.78 1.88
CA ILE A 16 11.48 7.03 3.15
C ILE A 16 10.36 7.49 4.09
N ASP A 17 9.86 8.71 3.91
CA ASP A 17 8.77 9.28 4.73
C ASP A 17 7.38 9.13 4.09
N TYR A 18 7.33 8.81 2.80
CA TYR A 18 6.08 8.72 2.03
C TYR A 18 5.79 7.31 1.49
N GLY A 19 6.83 6.49 1.29
CA GLY A 19 6.72 5.10 0.86
C GLY A 19 6.64 4.88 -0.66
N ASP A 20 6.61 5.92 -1.48
CA ASP A 20 6.59 5.80 -2.93
C ASP A 20 7.98 6.03 -3.58
N VAL A 21 8.12 5.56 -4.82
CA VAL A 21 9.35 5.70 -5.63
C VAL A 21 9.16 6.83 -6.63
N GLN A 22 10.11 7.75 -6.66
CA GLN A 22 10.18 8.84 -7.62
C GLN A 22 11.43 8.67 -8.51
N TYR A 23 11.27 8.90 -9.81
CA TYR A 23 12.38 8.94 -10.76
C TYR A 23 12.87 10.38 -10.91
N THR A 24 14.14 10.62 -10.58
CA THR A 24 14.71 11.97 -10.52
C THR A 24 16.08 12.00 -11.19
N PRO A 25 16.36 12.95 -12.11
CA PRO A 25 17.70 13.16 -12.64
C PRO A 25 18.72 13.38 -11.51
N THR A 26 19.88 12.70 -11.59
CA THR A 26 20.91 12.73 -10.54
C THR A 26 21.43 14.14 -10.24
N GLN A 27 21.44 15.04 -11.22
CA GLN A 27 21.81 16.45 -11.04
C GLN A 27 20.93 17.23 -10.04
N PHE A 28 19.73 16.73 -9.73
CA PHE A 28 18.83 17.34 -8.74
C PHE A 28 18.92 16.67 -7.37
N LEU A 29 19.72 15.62 -7.22
CA LEU A 29 19.94 14.97 -5.93
C LEU A 29 21.00 15.71 -5.13
N GLN A 30 20.82 15.75 -3.82
CA GLN A 30 21.74 16.35 -2.87
C GLN A 30 22.00 15.38 -1.71
N PRO A 31 23.19 15.39 -1.09
CA PRO A 31 23.46 14.64 0.12
C PRO A 31 22.47 15.03 1.24
N LEU A 32 21.98 14.03 1.98
CA LEU A 32 21.12 14.29 3.13
C LEU A 32 21.97 14.87 4.27
N HIS A 33 21.63 16.07 4.72
CA HIS A 33 22.34 16.71 5.83
C HIS A 33 22.14 15.89 7.12
N LYS A 34 23.21 15.65 7.88
CA LYS A 34 23.22 14.81 9.10
C LYS A 34 22.16 15.18 10.15
N ASN A 35 21.77 16.46 10.23
CA ASN A 35 20.72 16.88 11.16
C ASN A 35 19.35 16.28 10.81
N PHE A 36 19.14 15.84 9.57
CA PHE A 36 17.92 15.16 9.12
C PHE A 36 18.01 13.64 9.17
N THR A 37 19.13 13.06 9.65
CA THR A 37 19.27 11.60 9.81
C THR A 37 18.93 11.13 11.23
N VAL A 38 18.46 12.03 12.09
CA VAL A 38 18.14 11.73 13.50
C VAL A 38 16.85 10.92 13.61
N GLN A 39 15.89 11.17 12.71
CA GLN A 39 14.62 10.43 12.68
C GLN A 39 14.72 9.25 11.72
N PRO A 40 14.11 8.09 12.04
CA PRO A 40 13.95 7.01 11.06
C PRO A 40 13.01 7.46 9.94
N GLY A 41 13.00 6.71 8.84
CA GLY A 41 11.99 6.90 7.80
C GLY A 41 10.58 6.73 8.38
N LEU A 42 9.67 7.63 8.01
CA LEU A 42 8.32 7.69 8.60
C LEU A 42 7.29 6.77 7.91
N ALA A 43 7.61 6.23 6.73
CA ALA A 43 6.74 5.29 6.04
C ALA A 43 7.00 3.84 6.48
N PHE A 44 5.92 3.11 6.79
CA PHE A 44 5.97 1.71 7.16
C PHE A 44 5.40 0.84 6.03
N HIS A 45 6.11 -0.21 5.66
CA HIS A 45 5.64 -1.18 4.68
C HIS A 45 4.66 -2.16 5.35
N CYS A 46 3.39 -2.10 4.95
CA CYS A 46 2.32 -2.86 5.60
C CYS A 46 1.29 -3.43 4.62
N SER A 47 0.46 -4.34 5.12
CA SER A 47 -0.69 -4.90 4.42
C SER A 47 -1.87 -5.09 5.38
N LEU A 48 -3.08 -5.14 4.84
CA LEU A 48 -4.27 -5.40 5.64
C LEU A 48 -4.25 -6.85 6.18
N ALA A 49 -4.35 -7.00 7.50
CA ALA A 49 -4.52 -8.29 8.15
C ALA A 49 -5.83 -8.98 7.73
N ASN A 50 -5.82 -10.32 7.74
CA ASN A 50 -6.98 -11.18 7.48
C ASN A 50 -7.58 -11.09 6.06
N LEU A 51 -6.86 -10.51 5.10
CA LEU A 51 -7.26 -10.53 3.68
C LEU A 51 -6.50 -11.59 2.90
N ILE A 52 -7.21 -12.27 2.00
CA ILE A 52 -6.60 -13.21 1.06
C ILE A 52 -6.17 -12.40 -0.16
N LYS A 53 -4.86 -12.32 -0.39
CA LYS A 53 -4.33 -11.68 -1.61
C LYS A 53 -4.82 -12.47 -2.83
N PRO A 54 -5.53 -11.84 -3.78
CA PRO A 54 -5.90 -12.53 -5.00
C PRO A 54 -4.67 -12.89 -5.84
N LEU A 55 -4.72 -14.02 -6.54
CA LEU A 55 -3.63 -14.50 -7.41
C LEU A 55 -3.28 -13.49 -8.50
N ASP A 56 -4.30 -12.92 -9.14
CA ASP A 56 -4.16 -11.97 -10.25
C ASP A 56 -4.05 -10.50 -9.79
N GLY A 57 -3.86 -10.29 -8.49
CA GLY A 57 -3.82 -8.96 -7.88
C GLY A 57 -5.21 -8.41 -7.54
N TRP A 58 -5.23 -7.22 -6.95
CA TRP A 58 -6.48 -6.58 -6.52
C TRP A 58 -7.23 -6.01 -7.74
N PRO A 59 -8.55 -6.24 -7.85
CA PRO A 59 -9.38 -5.56 -8.84
C PRO A 59 -9.25 -4.04 -8.75
N LEU A 60 -9.28 -3.34 -9.90
CA LEU A 60 -9.13 -1.88 -9.95
C LEU A 60 -10.16 -1.15 -9.10
N ASP A 61 -11.40 -1.59 -9.13
CA ASP A 61 -12.48 -0.98 -8.35
C ASP A 61 -12.27 -1.14 -6.83
N ALA A 62 -11.73 -2.28 -6.38
CA ALA A 62 -11.35 -2.48 -4.98
C ALA A 62 -10.19 -1.56 -4.58
N ILE A 63 -9.23 -1.31 -5.48
CA ILE A 63 -8.14 -0.34 -5.24
C ILE A 63 -8.71 1.09 -5.14
N GLU A 64 -9.59 1.48 -6.05
CA GLU A 64 -10.23 2.81 -6.07
C GLU A 64 -11.08 3.04 -4.81
N GLU A 65 -11.89 2.06 -4.43
CA GLU A 65 -12.67 2.09 -3.19
C GLU A 65 -11.75 2.25 -1.98
N PHE A 66 -10.67 1.47 -1.89
CA PHE A 66 -9.71 1.55 -0.80
C PHE A 66 -9.09 2.93 -0.71
N CYS A 67 -8.57 3.45 -1.84
CA CYS A 67 -7.99 4.78 -1.93
C CYS A 67 -8.98 5.89 -1.52
N SER A 68 -10.26 5.77 -1.90
CA SER A 68 -11.29 6.74 -1.53
C SER A 68 -11.47 6.83 -0.01
N ARG A 69 -11.41 5.69 0.69
CA ARG A 69 -11.53 5.61 2.16
C ARG A 69 -10.29 6.16 2.87
N LEU A 70 -9.11 6.01 2.28
CA LEU A 70 -7.86 6.58 2.82
C LEU A 70 -7.79 8.11 2.65
N SER A 71 -8.42 8.66 1.61
CA SER A 71 -8.26 10.07 1.22
C SER A 71 -8.93 11.09 2.15
N THR A 72 -9.75 10.64 3.11
CA THR A 72 -10.69 11.53 3.81
C THR A 72 -10.28 11.93 5.23
N THR A 73 -9.39 11.20 5.92
CA THR A 73 -9.09 11.46 7.35
C THR A 73 -7.74 10.89 7.83
N PHE A 74 -7.35 11.27 9.06
CA PHE A 74 -6.37 10.51 9.84
C PHE A 74 -6.99 9.18 10.29
N LEU A 75 -6.34 8.07 9.96
CA LEU A 75 -6.74 6.72 10.32
C LEU A 75 -5.85 6.17 11.45
N TYR A 76 -6.37 5.17 12.17
CA TYR A 76 -5.59 4.41 13.13
C TYR A 76 -5.20 3.07 12.51
N ALA A 77 -3.90 2.78 12.48
CA ALA A 77 -3.38 1.47 12.12
C ALA A 77 -2.98 0.73 13.41
N LYS A 78 -3.63 -0.39 13.68
CA LYS A 78 -3.28 -1.30 14.77
C LYS A 78 -2.43 -2.43 14.21
N PHE A 79 -1.24 -2.62 14.79
CA PHE A 79 -0.39 -3.76 14.46
C PHE A 79 -1.05 -5.07 14.91
N MET A 80 -1.12 -6.04 13.99
CA MET A 80 -1.73 -7.35 14.23
C MET A 80 -0.70 -8.46 14.23
N ASN A 81 0.19 -8.48 13.23
CA ASN A 81 1.22 -9.49 13.08
C ASN A 81 2.37 -9.00 12.18
N TYR A 82 3.50 -9.71 12.18
CA TYR A 82 4.59 -9.51 11.22
C TYR A 82 4.67 -10.72 10.28
N ASN A 83 4.65 -10.46 8.98
CA ASN A 83 4.79 -11.46 7.94
C ASN A 83 6.27 -11.59 7.55
N GLU A 84 6.97 -12.56 8.14
CA GLU A 84 8.41 -12.76 7.92
C GLU A 84 8.75 -13.06 6.45
N VAL A 85 7.89 -13.80 5.75
CA VAL A 85 8.11 -14.19 4.34
C VAL A 85 8.10 -12.97 3.43
N ARG A 86 7.23 -12.00 3.71
CA ARG A 86 7.05 -10.82 2.86
C ARG A 86 7.70 -9.55 3.44
N ASP A 87 8.32 -9.65 4.62
CA ASP A 87 8.87 -8.53 5.38
C ASP A 87 7.87 -7.34 5.48
N MET A 88 6.67 -7.63 6.00
CA MET A 88 5.58 -6.65 6.09
C MET A 88 4.82 -6.73 7.39
N LEU A 89 4.41 -5.57 7.90
CA LEU A 89 3.49 -5.47 9.01
C LEU A 89 2.07 -5.76 8.51
N GLU A 90 1.36 -6.65 9.19
CA GLU A 90 -0.07 -6.86 8.99
C GLU A 90 -0.82 -5.96 9.98
N VAL A 91 -1.68 -5.09 9.43
CA VAL A 91 -2.36 -4.05 10.19
C VAL A 91 -3.87 -4.11 10.03
N GLU A 92 -4.56 -3.70 11.08
CA GLU A 92 -5.98 -3.37 11.05
C GLU A 92 -6.14 -1.86 10.98
N ILE A 93 -6.88 -1.36 9.99
CA ILE A 93 -7.11 0.08 9.80
C ILE A 93 -8.53 0.44 10.23
N THR A 94 -8.66 1.47 11.09
CA THR A 94 -9.94 1.99 11.56
C THR A 94 -10.03 3.50 11.38
N GLU A 95 -11.23 3.98 11.04
CA GLU A 95 -11.55 5.41 11.03
C GLU A 95 -11.77 5.91 12.47
N LYS A 96 -11.33 7.13 12.78
CA LYS A 96 -11.48 7.70 14.14
C LYS A 96 -12.93 7.77 14.63
N THR A 97 -13.85 8.05 13.72
CA THR A 97 -15.27 8.28 14.00
C THR A 97 -16.13 7.03 13.82
N SER A 98 -15.62 6.02 13.11
CA SER A 98 -16.31 4.76 12.92
C SER A 98 -15.71 3.68 13.81
N LYS A 99 -16.56 2.88 14.45
CA LYS A 99 -16.09 1.65 15.13
C LYS A 99 -15.81 0.50 14.15
N THR A 100 -16.00 0.71 12.84
CA THR A 100 -15.82 -0.32 11.82
C THR A 100 -14.40 -0.33 11.26
N SER A 101 -13.90 -1.54 11.04
CA SER A 101 -12.57 -1.82 10.50
C SER A 101 -12.65 -1.92 8.99
N LEU A 102 -11.78 -1.19 8.29
CA LEU A 102 -11.71 -1.27 6.83
C LEU A 102 -11.38 -2.70 6.39
N ASN A 103 -10.54 -3.41 7.16
CA ASN A 103 -10.20 -4.80 6.86
C ASN A 103 -11.44 -5.69 6.76
N THR A 104 -12.36 -5.56 7.71
CA THR A 104 -13.58 -6.38 7.76
C THR A 104 -14.51 -6.04 6.59
N ASP A 105 -14.66 -4.75 6.27
CA ASP A 105 -15.44 -4.30 5.11
C ASP A 105 -14.91 -4.92 3.81
N PHE A 106 -13.59 -4.86 3.60
CA PHE A 106 -12.93 -5.45 2.43
C PHE A 106 -13.04 -6.97 2.40
N GLN A 107 -12.92 -7.64 3.54
CA GLN A 107 -13.04 -9.09 3.64
C GLN A 107 -14.46 -9.55 3.26
N HIS A 108 -15.49 -8.86 3.74
CA HIS A 108 -16.86 -9.14 3.35
C HIS A 108 -17.09 -8.93 1.86
N HIS A 109 -16.56 -7.85 1.28
CA HIS A 109 -16.65 -7.60 -0.16
C HIS A 109 -15.96 -8.70 -0.98
N GLN A 110 -14.77 -9.15 -0.58
CA GLN A 110 -14.09 -10.29 -1.21
C GLN A 110 -14.92 -11.57 -1.14
N ILE A 111 -15.48 -11.89 0.04
CA ILE A 111 -16.32 -13.09 0.21
C ILE A 111 -17.57 -13.01 -0.67
N GLN A 112 -18.23 -11.86 -0.73
CA GLN A 112 -19.39 -11.66 -1.61
C GLN A 112 -19.03 -11.87 -3.09
N ARG A 113 -17.86 -11.40 -3.53
CA ARG A 113 -17.38 -11.62 -4.90
C ARG A 113 -16.99 -13.07 -5.21
N LEU A 114 -16.55 -13.84 -4.21
CA LEU A 114 -16.30 -15.27 -4.36
C LEU A 114 -17.60 -16.10 -4.43
N ILE A 115 -18.63 -15.66 -3.71
CA ILE A 115 -19.93 -16.36 -3.63
C ILE A 115 -20.83 -16.01 -4.84
N LEU A 116 -20.78 -14.76 -5.30
CA LEU A 116 -21.47 -14.36 -6.52
C LEU A 116 -20.64 -14.86 -7.71
N PRO A 117 -21.17 -15.72 -8.59
CA PRO A 117 -20.45 -16.09 -9.81
C PRO A 117 -20.13 -14.81 -10.56
N THR A 118 -18.85 -14.60 -10.87
CA THR A 118 -18.45 -13.60 -11.85
C THR A 118 -19.24 -13.92 -13.11
N ASN A 119 -20.16 -13.02 -13.47
CA ASN A 119 -20.90 -13.09 -14.73
C ASN A 119 -19.94 -12.77 -15.87
N ASP A 120 -18.92 -13.60 -16.03
CA ASP A 120 -18.03 -13.62 -17.18
C ASP A 120 -18.78 -14.33 -18.29
N LYS A 121 -19.70 -13.58 -18.91
CA LYS A 121 -20.02 -13.77 -20.32
C LYS A 121 -18.79 -13.39 -21.14
N PHE A 122 -17.77 -14.23 -21.14
CA PHE A 122 -16.85 -14.32 -22.27
C PHE A 122 -17.53 -15.15 -23.35
N LEU A 123 -18.27 -14.45 -24.20
CA LEU A 123 -18.66 -14.94 -25.51
C LEU A 123 -17.38 -15.24 -26.30
N TYR A 124 -17.23 -16.49 -26.71
CA TYR A 124 -16.40 -16.85 -27.86
C TYR A 124 -16.81 -15.99 -29.05
N LYS A 125 -15.85 -15.24 -29.62
CA LYS A 125 -15.65 -15.05 -31.06
C LYS A 125 -14.29 -14.43 -31.32
#